data_AF-A0A936G7Y0-F1
#
_entry.id   AF-A0A936G7Y0-F1
#
_cell.length_a   1.000
_cell.length_b   1.000
_cell.length_c   1.000
_cell.angle_alpha   90.00
_cell.angle_beta   90.00
_cell.angle_gamma   90.00
#
_symmetry.space_group_name_H-M   'P 1'
#
loop_
_entity.id
_entity.type
_entity.pdbx_description
1 polymer ?
#
loop_
_entity_poly.entity_id
_entity_poly.type
_entity_poly.pdbx_seq_one_letter_code
_entity_poly.pdbx_strand_id
1 'polypeptide(L)' 'MENPAMIHAEAVDAMEFPELSQRFNVQGVPQTVINSGGGIFTGAYPEPRMLEEIKRALQN' A
#
# COMPACT_ATOMS: atom_id res chain seq x y z
N MET A 1 8.45 17.24 3.15
CA MET A 1 8.05 17.25 1.73
C MET A 1 8.24 15.86 1.18
N GLU A 2 7.40 15.47 0.23
CA GLU A 2 7.48 14.19 -0.46
C GLU A 2 8.80 14.05 -1.24
N ASN A 3 9.39 12.85 -1.26
CA ASN A 3 10.60 12.54 -2.01
C ASN A 3 10.35 11.32 -2.92
N PRO A 4 9.95 11.54 -4.18
CA PRO A 4 9.61 10.44 -5.10
C PRO A 4 10.82 9.58 -5.49
N ALA A 5 12.05 10.07 -5.28
CA ALA A 5 13.26 9.27 -5.52
C ALA A 5 13.45 8.15 -4.47
N MET A 6 12.75 8.21 -3.34
CA MET A 6 12.80 7.19 -2.29
C MET A 6 11.59 6.26 -2.30
N ILE A 7 10.38 6.83 -2.43
CA ILE A 7 9.12 6.08 -2.39
C ILE A 7 8.21 6.63 -3.49
N HIS A 8 7.76 5.74 -4.37
CA HIS A 8 6.66 6.01 -5.30
C HIS A 8 5.37 5.46 -4.71
N ALA A 9 4.35 6.29 -4.57
CA ALA A 9 3.07 5.90 -4.02
C ALA A 9 1.93 6.54 -4.83
N GLU A 10 0.88 5.77 -5.04
CA GLU A 10 -0.32 6.21 -5.76
C GLU A 10 -1.55 5.91 -4.90
N ALA A 11 -2.44 6.88 -4.77
CA ALA A 11 -3.76 6.65 -4.21
C ALA A 11 -4.69 6.20 -5.33
N VAL A 12 -5.43 5.12 -5.08
CA VAL A 12 -6.39 4.57 -6.04
C VAL A 12 -7.77 4.54 -5.40
N ASP A 13 -8.79 5.01 -6.14
CA ASP A 13 -10.18 4.85 -5.72
C ASP A 13 -10.65 3.42 -6.02
N ALA A 14 -10.98 2.67 -4.96
CA ALA A 14 -11.40 1.28 -5.09
C ALA A 14 -12.69 1.09 -5.92
N MET A 15 -13.55 2.11 -5.98
CA MET A 15 -14.80 2.07 -6.75
C MET A 15 -14.57 2.31 -8.24
N GLU A 16 -13.55 3.08 -8.61
CA GLU A 16 -13.20 3.33 -10.01
C GLU A 16 -12.38 2.17 -10.62
N PHE A 17 -11.64 1.42 -9.79
CA PHE A 17 -10.76 0.34 -10.23
C PHE A 17 -11.13 -1.02 -9.60
N PRO A 18 -12.34 -1.56 -9.88
CA PRO A 18 -12.83 -2.78 -9.23
C PRO A 18 -11.97 -4.02 -9.54
N GLU A 19 -11.38 -4.12 -10.74
CA GLU A 19 -10.47 -5.22 -11.09
C GLU A 19 -9.19 -5.20 -10.25
N LEU A 20 -8.65 -4.01 -9.97
CA LEU A 20 -7.48 -3.85 -9.12
C LEU A 20 -7.80 -4.19 -7.66
N SER A 21 -8.98 -3.76 -7.19
CA SER A 21 -9.52 -4.12 -5.87
C SER A 21 -9.65 -5.64 -5.73
N GLN A 22 -10.20 -6.33 -6.73
CA GLN A 22 -10.29 -7.79 -6.74
C GLN A 22 -8.90 -8.45 -6.76
N ARG A 23 -7.98 -7.96 -7.59
CA ARG A 23 -6.61 -8.49 -7.70
C ARG A 23 -5.88 -8.48 -6.36
N PHE A 24 -6.05 -7.44 -5.56
CA PHE A 24 -5.43 -7.32 -4.23
C PHE A 24 -6.38 -7.66 -3.07
N ASN A 25 -7.51 -8.31 -3.37
CA ASN A 25 -8.50 -8.76 -2.40
C ASN A 25 -8.89 -7.66 -1.40
N VAL A 26 -9.13 -6.44 -1.89
CA VAL A 26 -9.56 -5.30 -1.07
C VAL A 26 -10.96 -5.58 -0.52
N GLN A 27 -11.05 -5.75 0.80
CA GLN A 27 -12.31 -5.96 1.51
C GLN A 27 -12.74 -4.75 2.34
N GLY A 28 -11.82 -3.81 2.58
CA GLY A 28 -12.06 -2.58 3.33
C GLY A 28 -10.97 -1.55 3.05
N VAL A 29 -11.32 -0.27 3.21
CA VAL A 29 -10.42 0.87 2.95
C VAL A 29 -10.14 1.66 4.22
N PRO A 30 -8.97 2.34 4.34
CA PRO A 30 -7.85 2.30 3.39
C PRO A 30 -7.10 0.96 3.44
N GLN A 31 -6.62 0.48 2.29
CA GLN A 31 -5.70 -0.65 2.16
C GLN A 31 -4.47 -0.20 1.39
N THR A 32 -3.28 -0.52 1.90
CA THR A 32 -2.01 -0.25 1.24
C THR A 32 -1.40 -1.56 0.75
N VAL A 33 -0.97 -1.55 -0.51
CA VAL A 33 -0.26 -2.65 -1.15
C VAL A 33 1.13 -2.15 -1.50
N ILE A 34 2.16 -2.83 -1.01
CA ILE A 34 3.56 -2.50 -1.27
C ILE A 34 4.09 -3.48 -2.32
N ASN A 35 4.79 -2.96 -3.34
CA ASN A 35 5.47 -3.73 -4.38
C ASN A 35 4.61 -4.86 -4.97
N SER A 36 3.35 -4.55 -5.31
CA SER A 36 2.41 -5.52 -5.92
C SER A 36 2.19 -6.82 -5.12
N GLY A 37 2.22 -6.73 -3.78
CA GLY A 37 1.97 -7.86 -2.87
C GLY A 37 3.16 -8.23 -1.98
N GLY A 38 4.28 -7.51 -2.09
CA GLY A 38 5.41 -7.62 -1.14
C GLY A 38 5.06 -7.19 0.29
N GLY A 39 3.94 -6.49 0.48
CA GLY A 39 3.30 -6.25 1.77
C GLY A 39 1.86 -5.76 1.57
N ILE A 40 0.93 -6.18 2.42
CA ILE A 40 -0.47 -5.75 2.38
C ILE A 40 -0.95 -5.50 3.80
N PHE A 41 -1.54 -4.33 4.04
CA PHE A 41 -2.24 -4.05 5.30
C PHE A 41 -3.46 -3.16 5.09
N THR A 42 -4.45 -3.34 5.97
CA THR A 42 -5.72 -2.60 5.98
C THR A 42 -5.80 -1.74 7.24
N GLY A 43 -6.34 -0.53 7.08
CA GLY A 43 -6.47 0.48 8.12
C GLY A 43 -5.39 1.56 8.08
N ALA A 44 -5.65 2.67 8.76
CA ALA A 44 -4.73 3.80 8.83
C ALA A 44 -3.61 3.54 9.85
N TYR A 45 -2.47 3.01 9.38
CA TYR A 45 -1.31 2.79 10.24
C TYR A 45 -0.61 4.12 10.56
N PRO A 46 -0.09 4.29 11.80
CA PRO A 46 0.82 5.38 12.09
C PRO A 46 2.09 5.30 11.24
N GLU A 47 2.69 6.46 10.93
CA GLU A 47 3.87 6.58 10.06
C GLU A 47 5.04 5.66 10.45
N PRO A 48 5.43 5.51 11.74
CA PRO A 48 6.53 4.62 12.09
C PRO A 48 6.26 3.17 11.70
N ARG A 49 5.02 2.71 11.87
CA ARG A 49 4.60 1.35 11.52
C ARG A 49 4.57 1.15 10.01
N MET A 50 4.09 2.14 9.25
CA MET A 50 4.13 2.10 7.79
C MET A 50 5.57 1.95 7.27
N LEU A 51 6.53 2.71 7.84
CA LEU A 51 7.93 2.63 7.45
C LEU A 51 8.54 1.24 7.74
N GLU A 52 8.17 0.60 8.84
CA GLU A 52 8.60 -0.77 9.16
C GLU A 52 8.11 -1.77 8.11
N GLU A 53 6.84 -1.69 7.71
CA GLU A 53 6.29 -2.59 6.68
C GLU A 53 6.96 -2.38 5.31
N ILE A 54 7.27 -1.13 4.93
CA ILE A 54 8.03 -0.84 3.71
C ILE A 54 9.42 -1.46 3.76
N LYS A 55 10.14 -1.30 4.88
CA LYS A 55 11.49 -1.88 5.04
C LYS A 55 11.46 -3.40 4.96
N ARG A 56 10.46 -4.05 5.58
CA ARG A 56 10.27 -5.51 5.50
C ARG A 56 10.04 -5.96 4.07
N ALA A 57 9.19 -5.26 3.32
CA ALA A 57 8.88 -5.60 1.93
C ALA A 57 10.07 -5.46 0.97
N LEU A 58 11.12 -4.71 1.34
CA LEU A 58 12.36 -4.56 0.55
C LEU A 58 13.41 -5.64 0.83
N GLN A 59 13.23 -6.46 1.86
CA GLN A 59 14.18 -7.51 2.26
C GLN A 59 13.88 -8.88 1.62
N ASN A 60 12.76 -9.01 0.92
CA ASN A 60 12.27 -10.25 0.32
C ASN A 60 12.61 -10.36 -1.17
#